data_AF-A0A6B3N8X6-F1
#
_entry.id   AF-A0A6B3N8X6-F1
#
_cell.length_a   1.000
_cell.length_b   1.000
_cell.length_c   1.000
_cell.angle_alpha   90.00
_cell.angle_beta   90.00
_cell.angle_gamma   90.00
#
_symmetry.space_group_name_H-M   'P 1'
#
loop_
_entity.id
_entity.type
_entity.pdbx_description
1 polymer ?
#
loop_
_entity_poly.entity_id
_entity_poly.type
_entity_poly.pdbx_seq_one_letter_code
_entity_poly.pdbx_strand_id
1 'polypeptide(L)'
;PLDNPSGLARLRQQQLWQQATPLPHLYCWGALTIGVRGQQMTELAELAAAGVVGFADGQPLSNLALIRRLLEYLQLLGKPVALVPCDSKLRDNGVMREGVNSLRLGLPGTSVIAESSAIAAILEVVAAVGTPVHLMRISTSRGVKLISEAKARRLPVSASTTWMHLLLNTEDLDSYNPSLRLEPPLGNPDDQAALIEGIKEGIIDAIAIDHTPYTYEEKTVPFAEAPPGAIGLELALPLLWYNLVETGECSALQLWRSLSTNPAICLQQSPAAIIADEPAELVLFNPQQAWQVNRYQLKSLSANTPYLGKQIKGCVVKTWCS
;
A
#
# COMPACT_ATOMS: atom_id res chain seq x y z
N PRO A 1 11.57 -3.38 -4.10
CA PRO A 1 12.33 -4.38 -3.31
C PRO A 1 13.67 -4.65 -3.98
N LEU A 2 14.70 -4.99 -3.21
CA LEU A 2 16.04 -5.25 -3.72
C LEU A 2 16.37 -6.73 -3.59
N ASP A 3 16.83 -7.34 -4.66
CA ASP A 3 17.16 -8.77 -4.74
C ASP A 3 18.66 -9.05 -4.49
N ASN A 4 19.47 -8.01 -4.27
CA ASN A 4 20.89 -8.12 -4.01
C ASN A 4 21.38 -7.15 -2.90
N PRO A 5 22.38 -7.57 -2.08
CA PRO A 5 22.95 -6.71 -1.03
C PRO A 5 23.67 -5.46 -1.54
N SER A 6 24.25 -5.49 -2.74
CA SER A 6 24.98 -4.35 -3.30
C SER A 6 24.06 -3.15 -3.62
N GLY A 7 22.84 -3.42 -4.07
CA GLY A 7 21.80 -2.40 -4.26
C GLY A 7 21.40 -1.73 -2.94
N LEU A 8 21.30 -2.50 -1.85
CA LEU A 8 21.03 -1.97 -0.51
C LEU A 8 22.16 -1.04 -0.04
N ALA A 9 23.40 -1.47 -0.21
CA ALA A 9 24.58 -0.67 0.15
C ALA A 9 24.62 0.67 -0.61
N ARG A 10 24.29 0.66 -1.91
CA ARG A 10 24.24 1.87 -2.74
C ARG A 10 23.19 2.87 -2.26
N LEU A 11 21.97 2.42 -1.92
CA LEU A 11 20.92 3.31 -1.40
C LEU A 11 21.32 3.92 -0.06
N ARG A 12 21.91 3.12 0.84
CA ARG A 12 22.43 3.65 2.13
C ARG A 12 23.53 4.68 1.92
N GLN A 13 24.43 4.46 0.96
CA GLN A 13 25.49 5.41 0.64
C GLN A 13 24.94 6.72 0.07
N GLN A 14 23.89 6.67 -0.77
CA GLN A 14 23.21 7.86 -1.27
C GLN A 14 22.51 8.65 -0.16
N GLN A 15 21.94 7.97 0.83
CA GLN A 15 21.32 8.61 2.00
C GLN A 15 22.36 9.38 2.83
N LEU A 16 23.55 8.80 3.02
CA LEU A 16 24.65 9.44 3.76
C LEU A 16 25.21 10.70 3.08
N TRP A 17 25.04 10.86 1.76
CA TRP A 17 25.54 12.04 1.04
C TRP A 17 24.62 13.27 1.12
N GLN A 18 23.37 13.14 1.55
CA GLN A 18 22.39 14.24 1.60
C GLN A 18 22.34 14.98 2.96
N GLN A 19 23.44 15.01 3.71
CA GLN A 19 23.56 15.41 5.13
C GLN A 19 23.33 16.90 5.49
N ALA A 20 22.50 17.66 4.78
CA ALA A 20 22.16 19.04 5.17
C ALA A 20 20.89 19.16 6.04
N THR A 21 20.02 18.14 6.06
CA THR A 21 18.74 18.17 6.79
C THR A 21 18.39 16.79 7.34
N PRO A 22 17.76 16.70 8.53
CA PRO A 22 17.26 15.43 9.04
C PRO A 22 16.19 14.87 8.09
N LEU A 23 16.43 13.65 7.59
CA LEU A 23 15.59 12.95 6.62
C LEU A 23 14.72 11.90 7.34
N PRO A 24 13.54 11.55 6.80
CA PRO A 24 12.75 10.43 7.32
C PRO A 24 13.52 9.11 7.17
N HIS A 25 13.23 8.15 8.05
CA HIS A 25 13.81 6.81 7.98
C HIS A 25 13.33 6.06 6.73
N LEU A 26 14.28 5.47 6.01
CA LEU A 26 14.01 4.67 4.81
C LEU A 26 14.29 3.19 5.10
N TYR A 27 13.21 2.42 5.26
CA TYR A 27 13.29 0.99 5.44
C TYR A 27 13.21 0.27 4.10
N CYS A 28 14.28 -0.43 3.73
CA CYS A 28 14.36 -1.16 2.47
C CYS A 28 13.83 -2.59 2.61
N TRP A 29 13.03 -3.02 1.63
CA TRP A 29 12.51 -4.39 1.51
C TRP A 29 13.43 -5.26 0.65
N GLY A 30 13.66 -6.50 1.08
CA GLY A 30 14.29 -7.54 0.26
C GLY A 30 13.28 -8.18 -0.69
N ALA A 31 13.70 -8.52 -1.90
CA ALA A 31 12.87 -9.29 -2.83
C ALA A 31 12.77 -10.75 -2.37
N LEU A 32 11.59 -11.35 -2.51
CA LEU A 32 11.38 -12.78 -2.29
C LEU A 32 11.96 -13.60 -3.44
N THR A 33 11.89 -13.06 -4.66
CA THR A 33 12.35 -13.75 -5.88
C THR A 33 13.32 -12.93 -6.71
N ILE A 34 14.21 -13.62 -7.44
CA ILE A 34 15.25 -12.99 -8.25
C ILE A 34 14.61 -12.11 -9.31
N GLY A 35 15.05 -10.84 -9.37
CA GLY A 35 14.51 -9.83 -10.27
C GLY A 35 13.03 -9.57 -10.07
N VAL A 36 12.44 -9.99 -8.93
CA VAL A 36 11.00 -9.94 -8.69
C VAL A 36 10.27 -10.62 -9.85
N ARG A 37 10.51 -11.90 -10.10
CA ARG A 37 9.92 -12.64 -11.24
C ARG A 37 8.97 -13.75 -10.85
N GLY A 38 8.88 -14.08 -9.56
CA GLY A 38 8.03 -15.17 -9.07
C GLY A 38 8.48 -16.57 -9.46
N GLN A 39 9.72 -16.73 -9.91
CA GLN A 39 10.25 -18.00 -10.45
C GLN A 39 11.19 -18.72 -9.48
N GLN A 40 12.15 -17.99 -8.91
CA GLN A 40 13.21 -18.54 -8.08
C GLN A 40 13.44 -17.64 -6.85
N MET A 41 13.59 -18.27 -5.69
CA MET A 41 13.89 -17.62 -4.41
C MET A 41 15.26 -16.91 -4.45
N THR A 42 15.38 -15.75 -3.79
CA THR A 42 16.65 -15.04 -3.58
C THR A 42 17.46 -15.63 -2.42
N GLU A 43 18.69 -15.15 -2.22
CA GLU A 43 19.49 -15.46 -1.03
C GLU A 43 18.95 -14.72 0.22
N LEU A 44 17.84 -15.22 0.75
CA LEU A 44 17.05 -14.57 1.82
C LEU A 44 17.89 -14.29 3.07
N ALA A 45 18.77 -15.22 3.46
CA ALA A 45 19.61 -15.08 4.64
C ALA A 45 20.62 -13.93 4.49
N GLU A 46 21.22 -13.76 3.31
CA GLU A 46 22.14 -12.66 3.04
C GLU A 46 21.43 -11.31 3.06
N LEU A 47 20.24 -11.23 2.45
CA LEU A 47 19.42 -10.02 2.47
C LEU A 47 18.97 -9.66 3.90
N ALA A 48 18.60 -10.66 4.71
CA ALA A 48 18.28 -10.46 6.12
C ALA A 48 19.48 -9.90 6.90
N ALA A 49 20.67 -10.46 6.70
CA ALA A 49 21.91 -9.98 7.31
C ALA A 49 22.29 -8.56 6.84
N ALA A 50 21.96 -8.20 5.59
CA ALA A 50 22.13 -6.84 5.07
C ALA A 50 21.20 -5.82 5.74
N GLY A 51 20.20 -6.25 6.52
CA GLY A 51 19.33 -5.37 7.30
C GLY A 51 18.09 -4.87 6.55
N VAL A 52 17.49 -5.70 5.69
CA VAL A 52 16.15 -5.43 5.16
C VAL A 52 15.10 -5.46 6.27
N VAL A 53 14.04 -4.65 6.14
CA VAL A 53 12.94 -4.63 7.11
C VAL A 53 12.09 -5.90 7.02
N GLY A 54 11.94 -6.44 5.82
CA GLY A 54 11.12 -7.61 5.51
C GLY A 54 11.30 -8.03 4.07
N PHE A 55 10.46 -8.98 3.63
CA PHE A 55 10.49 -9.51 2.28
C PHE A 55 9.19 -9.29 1.51
N ALA A 56 9.29 -8.77 0.30
CA ALA A 56 8.16 -8.53 -0.59
C ALA A 56 8.63 -8.45 -2.03
N ASP A 57 7.78 -8.85 -2.97
CA ASP A 57 8.02 -8.66 -4.40
C ASP A 57 7.29 -7.42 -4.95
N GLY A 58 6.26 -6.92 -4.25
CA GLY A 58 5.47 -5.77 -4.73
C GLY A 58 4.59 -6.08 -5.95
N GLN A 59 4.58 -7.33 -6.40
CA GLN A 59 3.70 -7.86 -7.42
C GLN A 59 3.19 -9.26 -7.01
N PRO A 60 2.16 -9.79 -7.68
CA PRO A 60 1.57 -11.06 -7.30
C PRO A 60 2.49 -12.25 -7.56
N LEU A 61 2.48 -13.21 -6.62
CA LEU A 61 3.16 -14.50 -6.75
C LEU A 61 2.13 -15.59 -7.03
N SER A 62 2.17 -16.17 -8.23
CA SER A 62 1.17 -17.16 -8.67
C SER A 62 1.48 -18.59 -8.23
N ASN A 63 2.74 -18.89 -7.92
CA ASN A 63 3.17 -20.24 -7.55
C ASN A 63 3.03 -20.48 -6.05
N LEU A 64 1.93 -21.12 -5.63
CA LEU A 64 1.67 -21.46 -4.23
C LEU A 64 2.74 -22.38 -3.62
N ALA A 65 3.35 -23.27 -4.40
CA ALA A 65 4.44 -24.11 -3.91
C ALA A 65 5.70 -23.28 -3.59
N LEU A 66 5.97 -22.24 -4.37
CA LEU A 66 7.03 -21.28 -4.08
C LEU A 66 6.69 -20.45 -2.83
N ILE A 67 5.47 -19.93 -2.73
CA ILE A 67 5.02 -19.19 -1.53
C ILE A 67 5.18 -20.05 -0.28
N ARG A 68 4.71 -21.30 -0.30
CA ARG A 68 4.85 -22.23 0.82
C ARG A 68 6.31 -22.38 1.24
N ARG A 69 7.21 -22.67 0.30
CA ARG A 69 8.65 -22.80 0.58
C ARG A 69 9.22 -21.50 1.16
N LEU A 70 8.92 -20.35 0.55
CA LEU A 70 9.35 -19.04 1.05
C LEU A 70 8.93 -18.85 2.50
N LEU A 71 7.67 -19.14 2.84
CA LEU A 71 7.16 -18.99 4.20
C LEU A 71 7.83 -19.97 5.18
N GLU A 72 8.10 -21.21 4.79
CA GLU A 72 8.83 -22.19 5.59
C GLU A 72 10.27 -21.70 5.89
N TYR A 73 10.98 -21.16 4.89
CA TYR A 73 12.33 -20.61 5.08
C TYR A 73 12.33 -19.33 5.93
N LEU A 74 11.38 -18.42 5.69
CA LEU A 74 11.32 -17.12 6.36
C LEU A 74 10.88 -17.22 7.82
N GLN A 75 10.26 -18.33 8.22
CA GLN A 75 9.89 -18.59 9.61
C GLN A 75 11.10 -18.49 10.55
N LEU A 76 12.26 -19.01 10.13
CA LEU A 76 13.51 -18.98 10.91
C LEU A 76 14.15 -17.60 10.97
N LEU A 77 13.91 -16.75 9.98
CA LEU A 77 14.48 -15.40 9.92
C LEU A 77 13.70 -14.39 10.75
N GLY A 78 12.45 -14.72 11.14
CA GLY A 78 11.63 -13.86 12.01
C GLY A 78 11.40 -12.46 11.46
N LYS A 79 11.29 -12.31 10.12
CA LYS A 79 11.06 -11.03 9.44
C LYS A 79 9.68 -11.00 8.80
N PRO A 80 9.03 -9.83 8.70
CA PRO A 80 7.73 -9.69 8.06
C PRO A 80 7.80 -10.05 6.57
N VAL A 81 6.75 -10.74 6.09
CA VAL A 81 6.56 -11.11 4.69
C VAL A 81 5.32 -10.42 4.18
N ALA A 82 5.42 -9.69 3.06
CA ALA A 82 4.30 -9.00 2.46
C ALA A 82 4.03 -9.50 1.02
N LEU A 83 2.76 -9.82 0.75
CA LEU A 83 2.32 -10.40 -0.52
C LEU A 83 1.21 -9.55 -1.14
N VAL A 84 1.22 -9.40 -2.47
CA VAL A 84 0.11 -8.82 -3.22
C VAL A 84 -0.80 -9.96 -3.68
N PRO A 85 -2.01 -10.12 -3.12
CA PRO A 85 -2.89 -11.21 -3.50
C PRO A 85 -3.62 -10.87 -4.81
N CYS A 86 -3.20 -11.46 -5.92
CA CYS A 86 -3.92 -11.38 -7.17
C CYS A 86 -3.56 -12.56 -8.08
N ASP A 87 -4.56 -13.20 -8.67
CA ASP A 87 -4.37 -14.16 -9.76
C ASP A 87 -4.28 -13.39 -11.09
N SER A 88 -3.08 -13.30 -11.64
CA SER A 88 -2.82 -12.57 -12.88
C SER A 88 -3.58 -13.13 -14.09
N LYS A 89 -3.97 -14.40 -14.10
CA LYS A 89 -4.75 -15.01 -15.19
C LYS A 89 -6.21 -14.62 -15.11
N LEU A 90 -6.76 -14.53 -13.89
CA LEU A 90 -8.13 -14.06 -13.68
C LEU A 90 -8.25 -12.53 -13.82
N ARG A 91 -7.18 -11.79 -13.54
CA ARG A 91 -7.12 -10.35 -13.83
C ARG A 91 -7.09 -10.10 -15.34
N ASP A 92 -6.35 -10.92 -16.07
CA ASP A 92 -6.10 -10.78 -17.51
C ASP A 92 -5.62 -9.35 -17.86
N ASN A 93 -6.26 -8.69 -18.82
CA ASN A 93 -5.98 -7.32 -19.26
C ASN A 93 -6.90 -6.27 -18.58
N GLY A 94 -7.57 -6.63 -17.48
CA GLY A 94 -8.49 -5.76 -16.77
C GLY A 94 -7.84 -4.47 -16.29
N VAL A 95 -8.50 -3.34 -16.55
CA VAL A 95 -8.02 -1.99 -16.19
C VAL A 95 -8.90 -1.24 -15.20
N MET A 96 -10.09 -1.79 -14.95
CA MET A 96 -11.12 -1.25 -14.07
C MET A 96 -11.78 -2.41 -13.32
N ARG A 97 -12.34 -2.21 -12.13
CA ARG A 97 -13.11 -3.27 -11.46
C ARG A 97 -14.32 -3.66 -12.32
N GLU A 98 -14.51 -4.96 -12.52
CA GLU A 98 -15.68 -5.49 -13.21
C GLU A 98 -16.98 -5.05 -12.52
N GLY A 99 -17.90 -4.44 -13.28
CA GLY A 99 -19.18 -3.96 -12.78
C GLY A 99 -19.95 -3.11 -13.79
N VAL A 100 -21.02 -2.45 -13.33
CA VAL A 100 -21.87 -1.60 -14.18
C VAL A 100 -21.05 -0.47 -14.84
N ASN A 101 -20.15 0.14 -14.09
CA ASN A 101 -19.32 1.24 -14.59
C ASN A 101 -18.28 0.77 -15.63
N SER A 102 -17.68 -0.42 -15.49
CA SER A 102 -16.73 -0.91 -16.49
C SER A 102 -17.41 -1.20 -17.82
N LEU A 103 -18.65 -1.74 -17.77
CA LEU A 103 -19.48 -1.95 -18.96
C LEU A 103 -19.89 -0.62 -19.60
N ARG A 104 -20.35 0.36 -18.79
CA ARG A 104 -20.74 1.68 -19.28
C ARG A 104 -19.59 2.44 -19.93
N LEU A 105 -18.40 2.39 -19.33
CA LEU A 105 -17.21 3.09 -19.81
C LEU A 105 -16.44 2.31 -20.90
N GLY A 106 -16.87 1.09 -21.22
CA GLY A 106 -16.24 0.25 -22.24
C GLY A 106 -14.81 -0.20 -21.88
N LEU A 107 -14.51 -0.35 -20.60
CA LEU A 107 -13.18 -0.71 -20.11
C LEU A 107 -13.12 -2.19 -19.70
N PRO A 108 -12.04 -2.92 -20.05
CA PRO A 108 -11.82 -4.29 -19.58
C PRO A 108 -11.90 -4.39 -18.05
N GLY A 109 -12.75 -5.30 -17.57
CA GLY A 109 -13.02 -5.50 -16.15
C GLY A 109 -12.06 -6.50 -15.50
N THR A 110 -11.59 -6.19 -14.29
CA THR A 110 -10.87 -7.09 -13.39
C THR A 110 -11.87 -7.70 -12.42
N SER A 111 -12.05 -9.02 -12.50
CA SER A 111 -13.00 -9.71 -11.63
C SER A 111 -12.57 -9.70 -10.17
N VAL A 112 -13.54 -9.65 -9.24
CA VAL A 112 -13.31 -9.76 -7.79
C VAL A 112 -12.64 -11.09 -7.43
N ILE A 113 -12.87 -12.14 -8.23
CA ILE A 113 -12.29 -13.46 -8.01
C ILE A 113 -10.76 -13.42 -8.17
N ALA A 114 -10.20 -12.52 -8.98
CA ALA A 114 -8.76 -12.40 -9.13
C ALA A 114 -8.05 -12.10 -7.80
N GLU A 115 -8.60 -11.20 -6.98
CA GLU A 115 -8.06 -10.91 -5.64
C GLU A 115 -8.47 -12.00 -4.64
N SER A 116 -9.77 -12.32 -4.57
CA SER A 116 -10.30 -13.17 -3.50
C SER A 116 -9.84 -14.63 -3.57
N SER A 117 -9.62 -15.19 -4.76
CA SER A 117 -9.07 -16.55 -4.89
C SER A 117 -7.62 -16.61 -4.41
N ALA A 118 -6.82 -15.59 -4.73
CA ALA A 118 -5.43 -15.48 -4.29
C ALA A 118 -5.35 -15.29 -2.78
N ILE A 119 -6.21 -14.45 -2.18
CA ILE A 119 -6.31 -14.32 -0.72
C ILE A 119 -6.61 -15.69 -0.10
N ALA A 120 -7.67 -16.36 -0.54
CA ALA A 120 -8.07 -17.65 0.02
C ALA A 120 -6.93 -18.69 -0.07
N ALA A 121 -6.26 -18.78 -1.20
CA ALA A 121 -5.14 -19.70 -1.38
C ALA A 121 -3.94 -19.37 -0.47
N ILE A 122 -3.57 -18.09 -0.35
CA ILE A 122 -2.50 -17.66 0.55
C ILE A 122 -2.86 -17.98 2.01
N LEU A 123 -4.11 -17.76 2.42
CA LEU A 123 -4.58 -18.05 3.77
C LEU A 123 -4.47 -19.55 4.11
N GLU A 124 -4.74 -20.44 3.16
CA GLU A 124 -4.56 -21.88 3.38
C GLU A 124 -3.07 -22.25 3.54
N VAL A 125 -2.17 -21.61 2.78
CA VAL A 125 -0.72 -21.79 2.98
C VAL A 125 -0.28 -21.26 4.35
N VAL A 126 -0.75 -20.07 4.74
CA VAL A 126 -0.43 -19.48 6.05
C VAL A 126 -0.96 -20.36 7.19
N ALA A 127 -2.16 -20.93 7.05
CA ALA A 127 -2.70 -21.86 8.03
C ALA A 127 -1.85 -23.14 8.18
N ALA A 128 -1.25 -23.62 7.09
CA ALA A 128 -0.38 -24.80 7.11
C ALA A 128 1.03 -24.53 7.67
N VAL A 129 1.61 -23.36 7.39
CA VAL A 129 3.01 -23.03 7.75
C VAL A 129 3.12 -22.24 9.06
N GLY A 130 2.16 -21.35 9.33
CA GLY A 130 2.14 -20.50 10.53
C GLY A 130 3.05 -19.27 10.48
N THR A 131 3.71 -18.99 9.36
CA THR A 131 4.53 -17.78 9.19
C THR A 131 3.64 -16.54 9.03
N PRO A 132 3.88 -15.45 9.80
CA PRO A 132 3.10 -14.23 9.66
C PRO A 132 3.19 -13.60 8.26
N VAL A 133 2.04 -13.24 7.69
CA VAL A 133 1.96 -12.63 6.35
C VAL A 133 1.13 -11.34 6.40
N HIS A 134 1.64 -10.30 5.74
CA HIS A 134 0.91 -9.07 5.47
C HIS A 134 0.35 -9.09 4.04
N LEU A 135 -0.96 -8.97 3.89
CA LEU A 135 -1.63 -8.90 2.60
C LEU A 135 -1.75 -7.43 2.17
N MET A 136 -1.06 -7.06 1.10
CA MET A 136 -1.00 -5.69 0.60
C MET A 136 -2.14 -5.38 -0.37
N ARG A 137 -2.52 -4.10 -0.42
CA ARG A 137 -3.42 -3.53 -1.45
C ARG A 137 -4.77 -4.25 -1.55
N ILE A 138 -5.39 -4.61 -0.43
CA ILE A 138 -6.74 -5.16 -0.45
C ILE A 138 -7.71 -4.14 -1.05
N SER A 139 -8.50 -4.56 -2.04
CA SER A 139 -9.37 -3.66 -2.81
C SER A 139 -10.83 -4.13 -2.89
N THR A 140 -11.15 -5.31 -2.36
CA THR A 140 -12.48 -5.92 -2.49
C THR A 140 -13.16 -6.20 -1.15
N SER A 141 -14.48 -6.05 -1.12
CA SER A 141 -15.36 -6.45 -0.01
C SER A 141 -15.20 -7.93 0.34
N ARG A 142 -15.08 -8.81 -0.67
CA ARG A 142 -14.82 -10.24 -0.44
C ARG A 142 -13.45 -10.47 0.20
N GLY A 143 -12.42 -9.72 -0.20
CA GLY A 143 -11.10 -9.76 0.42
C GLY A 143 -11.15 -9.40 1.90
N VAL A 144 -11.82 -8.31 2.26
CA VAL A 144 -12.05 -7.91 3.67
C VAL A 144 -12.71 -9.05 4.45
N LYS A 145 -13.77 -9.66 3.91
CA LYS A 145 -14.46 -10.78 4.56
C LYS A 145 -13.55 -11.99 4.80
N LEU A 146 -12.74 -12.39 3.81
CA LEU A 146 -11.79 -13.50 3.96
C LEU A 146 -10.75 -13.22 5.05
N ILE A 147 -10.28 -11.98 5.15
CA ILE A 147 -9.30 -11.57 6.16
C ILE A 147 -9.93 -11.57 7.55
N SER A 148 -11.17 -11.10 7.69
CA SER A 148 -11.93 -11.18 8.93
C SER A 148 -12.10 -12.63 9.40
N GLU A 149 -12.51 -13.53 8.49
CA GLU A 149 -12.64 -14.97 8.74
C GLU A 149 -11.29 -15.59 9.18
N ALA A 150 -10.18 -15.21 8.53
CA ALA A 150 -8.85 -15.66 8.90
C ALA A 150 -8.40 -15.19 10.29
N LYS A 151 -8.65 -13.92 10.62
CA LYS A 151 -8.36 -13.36 11.95
C LYS A 151 -9.20 -14.02 13.03
N ALA A 152 -10.48 -14.32 12.77
CA ALA A 152 -11.34 -15.06 13.69
C ALA A 152 -10.80 -16.48 13.97
N ARG A 153 -10.18 -17.12 12.96
CA ARG A 153 -9.44 -18.39 13.09
C ARG A 153 -8.06 -18.24 13.72
N ARG A 154 -7.66 -17.02 14.13
CA ARG A 154 -6.34 -16.67 14.71
C ARG A 154 -5.17 -16.97 13.78
N LEU A 155 -5.38 -16.91 12.46
CA LEU A 155 -4.25 -16.98 11.54
C LEU A 155 -3.35 -15.75 11.70
N PRO A 156 -2.02 -15.89 11.58
CA PRO A 156 -1.08 -14.77 11.75
C PRO A 156 -1.06 -13.90 10.49
N VAL A 157 -2.17 -13.20 10.24
CA VAL A 157 -2.33 -12.34 9.06
C VAL A 157 -2.66 -10.91 9.45
N SER A 158 -2.04 -9.98 8.72
CA SER A 158 -2.40 -8.57 8.72
C SER A 158 -2.68 -8.12 7.29
N ALA A 159 -3.31 -6.97 7.13
CA ALA A 159 -3.71 -6.46 5.83
C ALA A 159 -3.59 -4.94 5.72
N SER A 160 -3.35 -4.46 4.51
CA SER A 160 -3.42 -3.03 4.19
C SER A 160 -4.24 -2.78 2.94
N THR A 161 -4.90 -1.62 2.90
CA THR A 161 -5.48 -1.04 1.69
C THR A 161 -4.78 0.26 1.34
N THR A 162 -4.97 0.79 0.13
CA THR A 162 -4.37 2.07 -0.25
C THR A 162 -5.31 3.23 0.06
N TRP A 163 -4.75 4.39 0.35
CA TRP A 163 -5.52 5.60 0.66
C TRP A 163 -6.56 5.95 -0.43
N MET A 164 -6.26 5.74 -1.71
CA MET A 164 -7.22 6.01 -2.79
C MET A 164 -8.42 5.07 -2.79
N HIS A 165 -8.26 3.80 -2.39
CA HIS A 165 -9.38 2.86 -2.31
C HIS A 165 -10.35 3.16 -1.17
N LEU A 166 -9.94 3.97 -0.20
CA LEU A 166 -10.82 4.48 0.86
C LEU A 166 -11.57 5.75 0.44
N LEU A 167 -11.04 6.50 -0.54
CA LEU A 167 -11.57 7.80 -0.94
C LEU A 167 -12.39 7.76 -2.23
N LEU A 168 -12.05 6.84 -3.13
CA LEU A 168 -12.56 6.79 -4.49
C LEU A 168 -13.04 5.39 -4.81
N ASN A 169 -13.97 5.30 -5.75
CA ASN A 169 -14.50 4.03 -6.27
C ASN A 169 -14.71 4.13 -7.80
N THR A 170 -15.31 3.11 -8.40
CA THR A 170 -15.56 3.09 -9.86
C THR A 170 -16.36 4.28 -10.42
N GLU A 171 -17.15 4.98 -9.60
CA GLU A 171 -17.95 6.14 -10.02
C GLU A 171 -17.08 7.37 -10.32
N ASP A 172 -15.85 7.42 -9.81
CA ASP A 172 -14.91 8.52 -10.04
C ASP A 172 -14.18 8.44 -11.40
N LEU A 173 -14.42 7.37 -12.17
CA LEU A 173 -13.64 7.04 -13.37
C LEU A 173 -14.18 7.65 -14.68
N ASP A 174 -15.31 8.36 -14.65
CA ASP A 174 -15.96 8.94 -15.85
C ASP A 174 -15.07 9.93 -16.62
N SER A 175 -14.09 10.53 -15.93
CA SER A 175 -13.13 11.45 -16.53
C SER A 175 -12.03 10.76 -17.34
N TYR A 176 -11.90 9.43 -17.25
CA TYR A 176 -10.78 8.65 -17.80
C TYR A 176 -9.40 9.20 -17.37
N ASN A 177 -9.31 9.85 -16.21
CA ASN A 177 -8.06 10.43 -15.74
C ASN A 177 -6.98 9.33 -15.56
N PRO A 178 -5.85 9.38 -16.28
CA PRO A 178 -4.78 8.37 -16.20
C PRO A 178 -4.16 8.19 -14.81
N SER A 179 -4.33 9.16 -13.91
CA SER A 179 -3.89 9.06 -12.51
C SER A 179 -4.81 8.20 -11.65
N LEU A 180 -6.01 7.85 -12.13
CA LEU A 180 -6.93 6.90 -11.50
C LEU A 180 -6.73 5.47 -12.02
N ARG A 181 -5.83 5.25 -12.99
CA ARG A 181 -5.41 3.90 -13.37
C ARG A 181 -4.51 3.36 -12.26
N LEU A 182 -5.01 2.41 -11.49
CA LEU A 182 -4.35 1.80 -10.32
C LEU A 182 -4.27 0.28 -10.46
N GLU A 183 -3.39 -0.33 -9.66
CA GLU A 183 -3.24 -1.79 -9.58
C GLU A 183 -3.11 -2.23 -8.11
N PRO A 184 -4.16 -2.84 -7.51
CA PRO A 184 -5.45 -3.17 -8.12
C PRO A 184 -6.28 -1.94 -8.52
N PRO A 185 -7.25 -2.08 -9.45
CA PRO A 185 -8.15 -0.99 -9.81
C PRO A 185 -9.11 -0.64 -8.68
N LEU A 186 -9.58 0.62 -8.65
CA LEU A 186 -10.60 1.08 -7.70
C LEU A 186 -11.82 0.14 -7.71
N GLY A 187 -12.26 -0.23 -6.51
CA GLY A 187 -13.39 -1.12 -6.30
C GLY A 187 -14.74 -0.47 -6.60
N ASN A 188 -15.81 -1.28 -6.60
CA ASN A 188 -17.18 -0.76 -6.67
C ASN A 188 -17.54 -0.05 -5.34
N PRO A 189 -18.63 0.75 -5.27
CA PRO A 189 -19.02 1.43 -4.03
C PRO A 189 -19.10 0.51 -2.80
N ASP A 190 -19.62 -0.71 -2.96
CA ASP A 190 -19.68 -1.71 -1.89
C ASP A 190 -18.29 -2.17 -1.41
N ASP A 191 -17.30 -2.22 -2.32
CA ASP A 191 -15.92 -2.54 -1.96
C ASP A 191 -15.29 -1.42 -1.13
N GLN A 192 -15.49 -0.15 -1.54
CA GLN A 192 -15.02 1.00 -0.79
C GLN A 192 -15.63 1.03 0.62
N ALA A 193 -16.95 0.85 0.73
CA ALA A 193 -17.65 0.83 2.01
C ALA A 193 -17.08 -0.29 2.91
N ALA A 194 -16.87 -1.49 2.37
CA ALA A 194 -16.28 -2.60 3.12
C ALA A 194 -14.84 -2.34 3.58
N LEU A 195 -14.04 -1.61 2.80
CA LEU A 195 -12.69 -1.22 3.20
C LEU A 195 -12.71 -0.17 4.33
N ILE A 196 -13.62 0.80 4.28
CA ILE A 196 -13.80 1.79 5.34
C ILE A 196 -14.23 1.11 6.64
N GLU A 197 -15.24 0.23 6.60
CA GLU A 197 -15.63 -0.59 7.75
C GLU A 197 -14.48 -1.48 8.24
N GLY A 198 -13.72 -2.08 7.31
CA GLY A 198 -12.55 -2.88 7.63
C GLY A 198 -11.49 -2.12 8.41
N ILE A 199 -11.28 -0.83 8.12
CA ILE A 199 -10.39 0.05 8.91
C ILE A 199 -10.99 0.33 10.29
N LYS A 200 -12.28 0.63 10.36
CA LYS A 200 -12.98 0.96 11.61
C LYS A 200 -12.95 -0.19 12.61
N GLU A 201 -13.14 -1.41 12.12
CA GLU A 201 -13.16 -2.65 12.91
C GLU A 201 -11.76 -3.24 13.15
N GLY A 202 -10.72 -2.72 12.50
CA GLY A 202 -9.35 -3.27 12.58
C GLY A 202 -9.15 -4.58 11.82
N ILE A 203 -10.05 -4.92 10.89
CA ILE A 203 -9.86 -6.03 9.94
C ILE A 203 -8.72 -5.68 8.98
N ILE A 204 -8.70 -4.44 8.48
CA ILE A 204 -7.58 -3.87 7.74
C ILE A 204 -6.72 -3.09 8.73
N ASP A 205 -5.48 -3.53 8.91
CA ASP A 205 -4.59 -3.02 9.95
C ASP A 205 -4.01 -1.66 9.59
N ALA A 206 -3.65 -1.45 8.32
CA ALA A 206 -2.86 -0.32 7.86
C ALA A 206 -3.39 0.33 6.58
N ILE A 207 -3.13 1.62 6.42
CA ILE A 207 -3.33 2.37 5.17
C ILE A 207 -1.97 2.62 4.53
N ALA A 208 -1.78 2.10 3.32
CA ALA A 208 -0.59 2.30 2.53
C ALA A 208 -0.75 3.47 1.55
N ILE A 209 0.30 4.26 1.37
CA ILE A 209 0.28 5.38 0.41
C ILE A 209 0.45 4.90 -1.03
N ASP A 210 1.22 3.83 -1.23
CA ASP A 210 1.52 3.25 -2.55
C ASP A 210 2.03 4.27 -3.58
N HIS A 211 2.91 5.17 -3.12
CA HIS A 211 3.42 6.30 -3.88
C HIS A 211 4.18 5.84 -5.13
N THR A 212 3.59 6.08 -6.30
CA THR A 212 4.13 5.65 -7.58
C THR A 212 4.22 6.86 -8.53
N PRO A 213 5.38 7.55 -8.55
CA PRO A 213 5.59 8.73 -9.38
C PRO A 213 5.86 8.33 -10.83
N TYR A 214 5.22 9.03 -11.77
CA TYR A 214 5.44 8.91 -13.22
C TYR A 214 5.68 10.28 -13.84
N THR A 215 6.35 10.38 -14.98
CA THR A 215 6.45 11.66 -15.70
C THR A 215 5.10 12.08 -16.28
N TYR A 216 5.03 13.33 -16.75
CA TYR A 216 3.85 13.82 -17.45
C TYR A 216 3.59 13.00 -18.73
N GLU A 217 4.64 12.70 -19.49
CA GLU A 217 4.59 11.98 -20.75
C GLU A 217 4.09 10.55 -20.56
N GLU A 218 4.60 9.83 -19.54
CA GLU A 218 4.16 8.47 -19.21
C GLU A 218 2.67 8.38 -18.87
N LYS A 219 2.10 9.47 -18.32
CA LYS A 219 0.68 9.55 -17.94
C LYS A 219 -0.19 10.23 -18.99
N THR A 220 0.37 10.80 -20.04
CA THR A 220 -0.38 11.46 -21.13
C THR A 220 -0.69 10.44 -22.23
N VAL A 221 -1.47 9.42 -21.86
CA VAL A 221 -1.88 8.31 -22.73
C VAL A 221 -3.34 7.93 -22.40
N PRO A 222 -4.04 7.15 -23.24
CA PRO A 222 -5.37 6.64 -22.91
C PRO A 222 -5.40 5.90 -21.57
N PHE A 223 -6.52 5.98 -20.84
CA PHE A 223 -6.65 5.42 -19.49
C PHE A 223 -6.20 3.95 -19.38
N ALA A 224 -6.58 3.11 -20.34
CA ALA A 224 -6.25 1.70 -20.34
C ALA A 224 -4.75 1.42 -20.58
N GLU A 225 -4.05 2.33 -21.26
CA GLU A 225 -2.63 2.23 -21.59
C GLU A 225 -1.74 2.88 -20.52
N ALA A 226 -2.31 3.74 -19.67
CA ALA A 226 -1.57 4.43 -18.63
C ALA A 226 -0.93 3.43 -17.66
N PRO A 227 0.34 3.64 -17.27
CA PRO A 227 0.97 2.79 -16.26
C PRO A 227 0.24 2.98 -14.93
N PRO A 228 -0.04 1.91 -14.16
CA PRO A 228 -0.84 2.03 -12.95
C PRO A 228 -0.08 2.72 -11.81
N GLY A 229 -0.73 3.66 -11.12
CA GLY A 229 -0.21 4.29 -9.91
C GLY A 229 -0.34 5.82 -9.87
N ALA A 230 -0.29 6.37 -8.66
CA ALA A 230 -0.36 7.81 -8.40
C ALA A 230 0.57 8.22 -7.25
N ILE A 231 0.89 9.52 -7.18
CA ILE A 231 1.53 10.09 -5.99
C ILE A 231 0.51 10.27 -4.85
N GLY A 232 0.99 10.43 -3.62
CA GLY A 232 0.13 10.43 -2.43
C GLY A 232 0.78 10.85 -1.11
N LEU A 233 2.11 10.88 -0.99
CA LEU A 233 2.82 11.18 0.27
C LEU A 233 2.41 12.54 0.89
N GLU A 234 2.09 13.52 0.05
CA GLU A 234 1.70 14.87 0.49
C GLU A 234 0.17 15.07 0.57
N LEU A 235 -0.60 14.10 0.06
CA LEU A 235 -2.04 14.25 -0.21
C LEU A 235 -2.90 13.33 0.65
N ALA A 236 -2.40 12.15 0.98
CA ALA A 236 -3.19 11.11 1.63
C ALA A 236 -3.73 11.54 2.99
N LEU A 237 -2.89 12.07 3.88
CA LEU A 237 -3.34 12.50 5.22
C LEU A 237 -4.40 13.62 5.15
N PRO A 238 -4.19 14.75 4.44
CA PRO A 238 -5.23 15.76 4.26
C PRO A 238 -6.56 15.21 3.76
N LEU A 239 -6.52 14.38 2.72
CA LEU A 239 -7.72 13.87 2.07
C LEU A 239 -8.42 12.80 2.91
N LEU A 240 -7.69 11.90 3.55
CA LEU A 240 -8.26 10.93 4.48
C LEU A 240 -8.87 11.63 5.69
N TRP A 241 -8.20 12.65 6.24
CA TRP A 241 -8.73 13.42 7.36
C TRP A 241 -10.06 14.09 6.99
N TYR A 242 -10.09 14.81 5.87
CA TYR A 242 -11.29 15.51 5.44
C TYR A 242 -12.45 14.56 5.12
N ASN A 243 -12.20 13.46 4.40
CA ASN A 243 -13.28 12.59 3.92
C ASN A 243 -13.70 11.52 4.92
N LEU A 244 -12.87 11.20 5.92
CA LEU A 244 -13.19 10.17 6.92
C LEU A 244 -13.39 10.74 8.33
N VAL A 245 -12.56 11.70 8.76
CA VAL A 245 -12.61 12.21 10.15
C VAL A 245 -13.62 13.34 10.29
N GLU A 246 -13.54 14.36 9.43
CA GLU A 246 -14.45 15.51 9.48
C GLU A 246 -15.90 15.13 9.14
N THR A 247 -16.09 14.09 8.31
CA THR A 247 -17.40 13.53 7.96
C THR A 247 -17.98 12.59 9.03
N GLY A 248 -17.16 12.16 10.00
CA GLY A 248 -17.58 11.25 11.07
C GLY A 248 -17.55 9.76 10.72
N GLU A 249 -17.05 9.37 9.54
CA GLU A 249 -16.91 7.96 9.14
C GLU A 249 -15.90 7.20 10.03
N CYS A 250 -14.79 7.86 10.39
CA CYS A 250 -13.74 7.36 11.26
C CYS A 250 -13.40 8.36 12.36
N SER A 251 -13.06 7.88 13.56
CA SER A 251 -12.41 8.74 14.55
C SER A 251 -10.99 9.11 14.14
N ALA A 252 -10.50 10.26 14.61
CA ALA A 252 -9.10 10.65 14.42
C ALA A 252 -8.12 9.58 14.92
N LEU A 253 -8.44 8.91 16.03
CA LEU A 253 -7.60 7.87 16.60
C LEU A 253 -7.53 6.61 15.72
N GLN A 254 -8.64 6.21 15.11
CA GLN A 254 -8.65 5.10 14.14
C GLN A 254 -7.75 5.44 12.94
N LEU A 255 -7.88 6.64 12.36
CA LEU A 255 -7.06 7.06 11.24
C LEU A 255 -5.55 7.08 11.61
N TRP A 256 -5.19 7.64 12.77
CA TRP A 256 -3.79 7.68 13.21
C TRP A 256 -3.21 6.29 13.49
N ARG A 257 -3.99 5.38 14.08
CA ARG A 257 -3.55 3.99 14.28
C ARG A 257 -3.24 3.32 12.95
N SER A 258 -4.10 3.48 11.94
CA SER A 258 -3.90 2.87 10.62
C SER A 258 -2.79 3.52 9.78
N LEU A 259 -2.40 4.76 10.05
CA LEU A 259 -1.31 5.47 9.36
C LEU A 259 0.03 5.44 10.09
N SER A 260 0.07 5.09 11.38
CA SER A 260 1.29 5.16 12.20
C SER A 260 1.53 3.89 13.01
N THR A 261 0.76 3.66 14.08
CA THR A 261 1.01 2.58 15.05
C THR A 261 0.90 1.18 14.42
N ASN A 262 -0.18 0.91 13.70
CA ASN A 262 -0.43 -0.41 13.13
C ASN A 262 0.53 -0.76 11.98
N PRO A 263 0.89 0.16 11.06
CA PRO A 263 1.97 -0.08 10.12
C PRO A 263 3.28 -0.53 10.80
N ALA A 264 3.70 0.14 11.88
CA ALA A 264 4.90 -0.28 12.63
C ALA A 264 4.76 -1.71 13.19
N ILE A 265 3.60 -2.05 13.76
CA ILE A 265 3.31 -3.41 14.26
C ILE A 265 3.32 -4.45 13.12
N CYS A 266 2.77 -4.13 11.95
CA CYS A 266 2.80 -5.01 10.78
C CYS A 266 4.24 -5.30 10.32
N LEU A 267 5.16 -4.34 10.53
CA LEU A 267 6.59 -4.48 10.27
C LEU A 267 7.36 -5.10 11.43
N GLN A 268 6.68 -5.56 12.49
CA GLN A 268 7.29 -6.06 13.72
C GLN A 268 8.23 -5.05 14.39
N GLN A 269 7.92 -3.77 14.24
CA GLN A 269 8.61 -2.66 14.89
C GLN A 269 7.85 -2.24 16.15
N SER A 270 8.57 -1.69 17.11
CA SER A 270 7.96 -1.04 18.27
C SER A 270 7.46 0.34 17.84
N PRO A 271 6.16 0.65 18.01
CA PRO A 271 5.66 2.00 17.75
C PRO A 271 6.42 3.02 18.59
N ALA A 272 6.82 4.15 17.98
CA ALA A 272 7.52 5.20 18.70
C ALA A 272 6.66 5.74 19.84
N ALA A 273 7.24 5.81 21.04
CA ALA A 273 6.62 6.46 22.18
C ALA A 273 6.99 7.95 22.19
N ILE A 274 6.06 8.80 22.64
CA ILE A 274 6.36 10.22 22.88
C ILE A 274 6.66 10.36 24.35
N ILE A 275 7.96 10.35 24.69
CA ILE A 275 8.47 10.44 26.05
C ILE A 275 9.20 11.79 26.18
N ALA A 276 8.98 12.47 27.30
CA ALA A 276 9.67 13.72 27.60
C ALA A 276 11.19 13.51 27.60
N ASP A 277 11.93 14.48 27.07
CA ASP A 277 13.39 14.50 26.98
C ASP A 277 14.04 13.42 26.08
N GLU A 278 13.25 12.68 25.30
CA GLU A 278 13.73 11.74 24.27
C GLU A 278 13.52 12.29 22.85
N PRO A 279 14.37 11.92 21.86
CA PRO A 279 14.11 12.22 20.46
C PRO A 279 12.75 11.67 20.01
N ALA A 280 11.98 12.49 19.30
CA ALA A 280 10.64 12.12 18.85
C ALA A 280 10.44 12.40 17.36
N GLU A 281 9.83 11.44 16.68
CA GLU A 281 9.37 11.60 15.30
C GLU A 281 7.94 12.10 15.28
N LEU A 282 7.72 13.32 14.78
CA LEU A 282 6.45 14.01 14.91
C LEU A 282 6.06 14.72 13.62
N VAL A 283 4.76 14.85 13.41
CA VAL A 283 4.18 15.73 12.40
C VAL A 283 3.24 16.72 13.06
N LEU A 284 3.35 17.99 12.70
CA LEU A 284 2.36 19.00 13.01
C LEU A 284 1.42 19.13 11.82
N PHE A 285 0.18 18.71 12.00
CA PHE A 285 -0.86 18.73 10.98
C PHE A 285 -1.90 19.79 11.30
N ASN A 286 -2.11 20.73 10.37
CA ASN A 286 -3.18 21.72 10.45
C ASN A 286 -4.36 21.26 9.57
N PRO A 287 -5.46 20.72 10.15
CA PRO A 287 -6.57 20.18 9.38
C PRO A 287 -7.38 21.24 8.62
N GLN A 288 -7.31 22.51 9.05
CA GLN A 288 -8.14 23.59 8.50
C GLN A 288 -7.43 24.40 7.42
N GLN A 289 -6.12 24.22 7.23
CA GLN A 289 -5.36 24.96 6.23
C GLN A 289 -5.75 24.50 4.82
N ALA A 290 -6.35 25.41 4.06
CA ALA A 290 -6.64 25.20 2.64
C ALA A 290 -5.42 25.51 1.78
N TRP A 291 -5.21 24.72 0.73
CA TRP A 291 -4.19 24.93 -0.27
C TRP A 291 -4.58 24.30 -1.61
N GLN A 292 -3.91 24.68 -2.69
CA GLN A 292 -4.21 24.18 -4.03
C GLN A 292 -3.14 23.17 -4.46
N VAL A 293 -3.56 21.95 -4.79
CA VAL A 293 -2.64 20.94 -5.28
C VAL A 293 -2.09 21.37 -6.65
N ASN A 294 -0.82 21.80 -6.70
CA ASN A 294 -0.16 22.22 -7.92
C ASN A 294 1.34 21.90 -7.88
N ARG A 295 2.00 21.94 -9.05
CA ARG A 295 3.40 21.54 -9.19
C ARG A 295 4.38 22.39 -8.37
N TYR A 296 4.03 23.62 -8.02
CA TYR A 296 4.88 24.49 -7.22
C TYR A 296 4.78 24.22 -5.71
N GLN A 297 3.68 23.59 -5.27
CA GLN A 297 3.44 23.25 -3.86
C GLN A 297 3.84 21.80 -3.53
N LEU A 298 3.79 20.90 -4.52
CA LEU A 298 4.26 19.52 -4.37
C LEU A 298 5.80 19.46 -4.32
N LYS A 299 6.32 18.74 -3.33
CA LYS A 299 7.75 18.41 -3.22
C LYS A 299 8.13 17.19 -4.06
N SER A 300 7.18 16.29 -4.36
CA SER A 300 7.42 15.21 -5.31
C SER A 300 7.85 15.77 -6.67
N LEU A 301 8.80 15.10 -7.33
CA LEU A 301 9.21 15.46 -8.68
C LEU A 301 8.09 15.25 -9.70
N SER A 302 7.10 14.43 -9.37
CA SER A 302 5.93 14.17 -10.20
C SER A 302 4.69 14.91 -9.71
N ALA A 303 3.69 14.99 -10.60
CA ALA A 303 2.35 15.51 -10.34
C ALA A 303 1.23 14.55 -10.82
N ASN A 304 1.50 13.24 -10.99
CA ASN A 304 0.49 12.27 -11.42
C ASN A 304 -0.50 11.93 -10.29
N THR A 305 -1.51 12.79 -10.12
CA THR A 305 -2.57 12.64 -9.12
C THR A 305 -3.91 13.14 -9.67
N PRO A 306 -5.04 12.49 -9.33
CA PRO A 306 -6.37 12.97 -9.71
C PRO A 306 -6.80 14.26 -9.00
N TYR A 307 -6.00 14.74 -8.04
CA TYR A 307 -6.25 15.95 -7.29
C TYR A 307 -5.53 17.18 -7.85
N LEU A 308 -4.75 17.05 -8.93
CA LEU A 308 -4.02 18.18 -9.51
C LEU A 308 -4.98 19.31 -9.91
N GLY A 309 -4.65 20.54 -9.51
CA GLY A 309 -5.46 21.74 -9.72
C GLY A 309 -6.58 21.96 -8.70
N LYS A 310 -6.94 20.95 -7.88
CA LYS A 310 -8.02 21.05 -6.89
C LYS A 310 -7.55 21.78 -5.62
N GLN A 311 -8.49 22.48 -4.97
CA GLN A 311 -8.28 22.96 -3.60
C GLN A 311 -8.62 21.85 -2.61
N ILE A 312 -7.76 21.65 -1.61
CA ILE A 312 -7.97 20.69 -0.53
C ILE A 312 -7.74 21.37 0.82
N LYS A 313 -8.23 20.75 1.91
CA LYS A 313 -8.00 21.18 3.29
C LYS A 313 -7.15 20.16 4.03
N GLY A 314 -6.32 20.65 4.94
CA GLY A 314 -5.37 19.85 5.69
C GLY A 314 -3.96 20.02 5.13
N CYS A 315 -2.99 20.36 5.98
CA CYS A 315 -1.60 20.50 5.59
C CYS A 315 -0.66 20.06 6.72
N VAL A 316 0.35 19.25 6.39
CA VAL A 316 1.46 18.98 7.31
C VAL A 316 2.40 20.19 7.28
N VAL A 317 2.38 20.99 8.33
CA VAL A 317 3.13 22.25 8.39
C VAL A 317 4.57 22.03 8.85
N LYS A 318 4.83 20.95 9.59
CA LYS A 318 6.17 20.61 10.08
C LYS A 318 6.31 19.12 10.32
N THR A 319 7.51 18.60 10.05
CA THR A 319 7.94 17.24 10.36
C THR A 319 9.22 17.33 11.17
N TRP A 320 9.32 16.55 12.24
CA TRP A 320 10.53 16.32 13.00
C TRP A 320 10.95 14.87 12.80
N CYS A 321 12.18 14.66 12.35
CA CYS A 321 12.80 13.34 12.21
C CYS A 321 13.98 13.28 13.19
N SER A 322 14.13 12.14 13.88
CA SER A 322 15.23 11.87 14.80
C SER A 322 16.49 11.40 14.07
#